data_AF-A0A1Y4DJA6-F1
#
_entry.id   AF-A0A1Y4DJA6-F1
#
_cell.length_a   1.000
_cell.length_b   1.000
_cell.length_c   1.000
_cell.angle_alpha   90.00
_cell.angle_beta   90.00
_cell.angle_gamma   90.00
#
_symmetry.space_group_name_H-M   'P 1'
#
loop_
_entity.id
_entity.type
_entity.pdbx_description
1 polymer ?
#
loop_
_entity_poly.entity_id
_entity_poly.type
_entity_poly.pdbx_seq_one_letter_code
_entity_poly.pdbx_strand_id
1 'polypeptide(L)' 'MPAIIIHSIEMTDEQKKLLADKFISAFSEVSNVPKDRIYLFFNGYELNEAATGGKLFSENPPKSAKAKFNAEEWENK' A
#
# COMPACT_ATOMS: atom_id res chain seq x y z
N MET A 1 -19.49 -4.07 9.47
CA MET A 1 -18.08 -4.50 9.50
C MET A 1 -17.25 -3.40 8.85
N PRO A 2 -16.23 -2.87 9.52
CA PRO A 2 -15.41 -1.79 8.99
C PRO A 2 -14.56 -2.27 7.80
N ALA A 3 -14.33 -1.35 6.87
CA ALA A 3 -13.47 -1.56 5.72
C ALA A 3 -12.45 -0.43 5.65
N ILE A 4 -11.20 -0.79 5.39
CA ILE A 4 -10.08 0.12 5.15
C ILE A 4 -9.72 -0.02 3.68
N ILE A 5 -9.54 1.09 2.97
CA ILE A 5 -9.07 1.08 1.58
C ILE A 5 -7.77 1.86 1.52
N ILE A 6 -6.73 1.23 1.00
CA ILE A 6 -5.44 1.86 0.74
C ILE A 6 -5.35 2.15 -0.75
N HIS A 7 -5.30 3.43 -1.11
CA HIS A 7 -4.97 3.90 -2.44
C HIS A 7 -3.48 4.23 -2.51
N SER A 8 -2.75 3.55 -3.39
CA SER A 8 -1.30 3.74 -3.50
C SER A 8 -0.78 3.33 -4.87
N ILE A 9 0.47 3.71 -5.18
CA ILE A 9 1.25 3.01 -6.19
C ILE A 9 1.29 1.51 -5.85
N GLU A 10 1.30 0.66 -6.86
CA GLU A 10 1.26 -0.78 -6.68
C GLU A 10 2.36 -1.28 -5.73
N MET A 11 1.95 -2.04 -4.71
CA MET A 11 2.82 -2.57 -3.65
C MET A 11 3.14 -4.05 -3.90
N THR A 12 4.26 -4.53 -3.37
CA THR A 12 4.56 -5.97 -3.35
C THR A 12 3.65 -6.72 -2.38
N ASP A 13 3.56 -8.03 -2.52
CA ASP A 13 2.72 -8.86 -1.65
C ASP A 13 3.19 -8.84 -0.18
N GLU A 14 4.50 -8.72 0.06
CA GLU A 14 5.06 -8.57 1.40
C GLU A 14 4.64 -7.25 2.05
N GLN A 15 4.71 -6.15 1.31
CA GLN A 15 4.24 -4.84 1.76
C GLN A 15 2.75 -4.87 2.09
N LYS A 16 1.93 -5.49 1.22
CA LYS A 16 0.49 -5.66 1.45
C LYS A 16 0.22 -6.45 2.74
N LYS A 17 0.91 -7.57 2.97
CA LYS A 17 0.77 -8.37 4.20
C LYS A 17 1.13 -7.57 5.45
N LEU A 18 2.26 -6.84 5.43
CA LEU A 18 2.72 -6.05 6.56
C LEU A 18 1.75 -4.90 6.90
N LEU A 19 1.27 -4.19 5.87
CA LEU A 19 0.31 -3.10 6.07
C LEU A 19 -1.05 -3.63 6.52
N ALA A 20 -1.51 -4.75 5.96
CA ALA A 20 -2.77 -5.37 6.37
C ALA A 20 -2.76 -5.66 7.88
N ASP A 21 -1.73 -6.33 8.39
CA ASP A 21 -1.61 -6.63 9.83
C ASP A 21 -1.57 -5.34 10.67
N LYS A 22 -0.75 -4.35 10.28
CA LYS A 22 -0.62 -3.08 11.02
C LYS A 22 -1.94 -2.32 11.12
N PHE A 23 -2.61 -2.09 10.00
CA PHE A 23 -3.83 -1.27 9.98
C PHE A 23 -5.02 -2.01 10.61
N ILE A 24 -5.18 -3.30 10.35
CA ILE A 24 -6.24 -4.11 10.98
C ILE A 24 -6.03 -4.15 12.50
N SER A 25 -4.78 -4.34 12.96
CA SER A 25 -4.46 -4.38 14.39
C SER A 25 -4.77 -3.04 15.07
N ALA A 26 -4.30 -1.93 14.49
CA ALA A 26 -4.54 -0.61 15.04
C ALA A 26 -6.04 -0.28 15.08
N PHE A 27 -6.80 -0.63 14.04
CA PHE A 27 -8.24 -0.41 14.02
C PHE A 27 -8.95 -1.25 15.08
N SER A 28 -8.57 -2.52 15.22
CA SER A 28 -9.11 -3.44 16.22
C SER A 28 -8.91 -2.93 17.64
N GLU A 29 -7.70 -2.43 17.94
CA GLU A 29 -7.34 -1.88 19.25
C GLU A 29 -8.22 -0.68 19.65
N VAL A 30 -8.48 0.23 18.71
CA VAL A 30 -9.25 1.45 18.99
C VAL A 30 -10.76 1.19 19.03
N SER A 31 -11.24 0.30 18.17
CA SER A 31 -12.69 0.09 17.96
C SER A 31 -13.27 -1.11 18.72
N ASN A 32 -12.43 -1.98 19.27
CA ASN A 32 -12.80 -3.31 19.82
C ASN A 32 -13.47 -4.26 18.82
N VAL A 33 -13.38 -3.99 17.50
CA VAL A 33 -13.87 -4.92 16.48
C VAL A 33 -12.85 -6.07 16.32
N PRO A 34 -13.26 -7.35 16.32
CA PRO A 34 -12.36 -8.47 16.06
C PRO A 34 -11.65 -8.36 14.71
N LYS A 35 -10.35 -8.68 14.66
CA LYS A 35 -9.51 -8.51 13.46
C LYS A 35 -10.05 -9.22 12.21
N ASP A 36 -10.63 -10.41 12.38
CA ASP A 36 -11.25 -11.21 11.32
C ASP A 36 -12.57 -10.61 10.76
N ARG A 37 -13.06 -9.53 11.37
CA ARG A 37 -14.25 -8.77 10.95
C ARG A 37 -13.90 -7.39 10.38
N ILE A 38 -12.61 -7.10 10.20
CA ILE A 38 -12.08 -5.87 9.61
C ILE A 38 -11.51 -6.22 8.24
N TYR A 39 -12.07 -5.61 7.20
CA TYR A 39 -11.60 -5.82 5.83
C TYR A 39 -10.61 -4.74 5.44
N LEU A 40 -9.55 -5.11 4.72
CA LEU A 40 -8.63 -4.15 4.12
C LEU A 40 -8.45 -4.47 2.64
N PHE A 41 -8.68 -3.46 1.80
CA PHE A 41 -8.58 -3.53 0.36
C PHE A 41 -7.42 -2.67 -0.13
N PHE A 42 -6.69 -3.16 -1.13
CA PHE A 42 -5.63 -2.42 -1.79
C PHE A 42 -6.08 -2.03 -3.19
N ASN A 43 -6.10 -0.72 -3.44
CA ASN A 43 -6.28 -0.15 -4.77
C ASN A 43 -4.89 0.34 -5.23
N GLY A 44 -4.20 -0.54 -5.94
CA GLY A 44 -2.88 -0.29 -6.51
C GLY A 44 -2.98 0.36 -7.88
N TYR A 45 -2.15 1.38 -8.12
CA TYR A 45 -2.05 2.11 -9.38
C TYR A 45 -0.68 1.91 -10.01
N GLU A 46 -0.65 1.78 -11.34
CA GLU A 46 0.59 1.86 -12.10
C GLU A 46 1.15 3.29 -12.10
N LEU A 47 2.43 3.45 -12.49
CA LEU A 47 3.09 4.75 -12.47
C LEU A 47 2.45 5.80 -13.39
N ASN A 48 1.76 5.36 -14.44
CA ASN A 48 1.06 6.25 -15.37
C ASN A 48 -0.38 6.58 -14.94
N GLU A 49 -0.88 5.96 -13.88
CA GLU A 49 -2.26 6.13 -13.38
C GLU A 49 -2.32 7.09 -12.17
N ALA A 50 -1.15 7.54 -11.69
CA ALA A 50 -1.02 8.45 -10.58
C ALA A 50 -0.18 9.67 -10.97
N ALA A 51 -0.61 10.84 -10.50
CA ALA A 51 0.10 12.11 -10.68
C ALA A 51 0.26 12.84 -9.36
N THR A 52 1.36 13.57 -9.20
CA THR A 52 1.59 14.48 -8.06
C THR A 52 2.39 15.69 -8.52
N GLY A 53 2.11 16.86 -7.95
CA GLY A 53 2.78 18.11 -8.35
C GLY A 53 2.61 18.47 -9.83
N GLY A 54 1.51 18.04 -10.45
CA GLY A 54 1.22 18.27 -11.86
C GLY A 54 1.98 17.38 -12.85
N LYS A 55 2.63 16.31 -12.38
CA LYS A 55 3.37 15.35 -13.23
C LYS A 55 2.96 13.91 -12.95
N LEU A 56 3.01 13.07 -13.97
CA LEU A 56 2.83 11.62 -13.78
C LEU A 56 3.96 11.06 -12.93
N PHE A 57 3.67 10.02 -12.14
CA PHE A 57 4.69 9.33 -11.34
C PHE A 57 5.78 8.70 -12.21
N SER A 58 5.45 8.26 -13.42
CA SER A 58 6.40 7.73 -14.39
C SER A 58 7.46 8.73 -14.85
N GLU A 59 7.18 10.04 -14.80
CA GLU A 59 8.14 11.08 -15.20
C GLU A 59 9.27 11.26 -14.18
N ASN A 60 9.02 10.95 -12.91
CA ASN A 60 10.00 11.08 -11.85
C ASN A 60 9.64 10.18 -10.65
N PRO A 61 9.81 8.85 -10.77
CA PRO A 61 9.47 7.94 -9.70
C PRO A 61 10.37 8.20 -8.48
N PRO A 62 9.83 8.17 -7.25
CA PRO A 62 10.59 8.45 -6.05
C PRO A 62 11.67 7.37 -5.80
N LYS A 63 12.95 7.77 -5.89
CA LYS A 63 14.11 6.86 -5.75
C LYS A 63 14.24 6.22 -4.37
N SER A 64 13.71 6.85 -3.32
CA SER A 64 13.75 6.35 -1.95
C SER A 64 12.56 5.45 -1.61
N ALA A 65 11.52 5.42 -2.45
CA ALA A 65 10.35 4.60 -2.20
C ALA A 65 10.64 3.16 -2.64
N LYS A 66 10.19 2.20 -1.83
CA LYS A 66 10.11 0.79 -2.23
C LYS A 66 8.67 0.51 -2.62
N ALA A 67 8.46 0.04 -3.84
CA ALA A 67 7.16 -0.37 -4.36
C ALA A 67 7.35 -1.48 -5.39
N LYS A 68 6.27 -1.94 -6.02
CA LYS A 68 6.34 -3.02 -6.99
C LYS A 68 7.16 -2.67 -8.22
N PHE A 69 7.13 -1.40 -8.66
CA PHE A 69 7.86 -0.96 -9.86
C PHE A 69 9.39 -1.05 -9.76
N ASN A 70 9.95 -1.09 -8.54
CA ASN A 70 11.39 -1.23 -8.32
C ASN A 70 11.75 -2.44 -7.43
N ALA A 71 10.84 -3.41 -7.29
CA ALA A 71 11.01 -4.59 -6.43
C ALA A 71 12.34 -5.31 -6.67
N GLU A 72 12.68 -5.55 -7.93
CA GLU A 72 13.89 -6.27 -8.35
C GLU A 72 15.20 -5.62 -7.85
N GLU A 73 15.21 -4.29 -7.66
CA GLU A 73 16.40 -3.54 -7.26
C GLU A 73 16.75 -3.69 -5.78
N TRP A 74 15.77 -4.06 -4.94
CA TRP A 74 15.91 -4.12 -3.49
C TRP A 74 15.57 -5.47 -2.87
N GLU A 75 14.95 -6.40 -3.59
CA GLU A 75 14.78 -7.80 -3.16
C GLU A 75 16.06 -8.62 -3.36
N ASN A 76 16.93 -8.22 -4.30
CA ASN A 76 18.21 -8.89 -4.60
C ASN A 76 19.42 -8.32 -3.83
N LYS A 77 19.17 -7.52 -2.77
CA LYS A 77 20.19 -6.93 -1.90
C LYS A 77 20.08 -7.46 -0.49
#